data_AF-A0A920W0E3-F1
#
_entry.id   AF-A0A920W0E3-F1
#
_cell.length_a   1.000
_cell.length_b   1.000
_cell.length_c   1.000
_cell.angle_alpha   90.00
_cell.angle_beta   90.00
_cell.angle_gamma   90.00
#
_symmetry.space_group_name_H-M   'P 1'
#
loop_
_entity.id
_entity.type
_entity.pdbx_description
1 polymer ?
#
loop_
_entity_poly.entity_id
_entity_poly.type
_entity_poly.pdbx_seq_one_letter_code
_entity_poly.pdbx_strand_id
1 'polypeptide(L)'
;MTPLCSAILNSYGKFAIPAITPALLNVSLIGCSFLLVPYMREPELALAWAVLIAGFAKLFFQLPFLQRINLLPKPKRNKSHEGVARIKNLMLPALFGVSVTQINLMLDVFIASLLTTGSVSWLYYSDRLMELPLGTFGIAIAIVVLPSLSRKHAEASTAEFAETLDWAFRLVCLIAIPASLALMLILSHY
;
A
#
# COMPACT_ATOMS: atom_id res chain seq x y z
N MET A 1 -3.54 0.67 -14.65
CA MET A 1 -2.62 -0.26 -15.35
C MET A 1 -1.47 -0.72 -14.46
N THR A 2 -0.85 0.18 -13.70
CA THR A 2 0.19 -0.18 -12.71
C THR A 2 -0.27 -1.21 -11.65
N PRO A 3 -1.49 -1.18 -11.08
CA PRO A 3 -1.90 -2.23 -10.13
C PRO A 3 -2.02 -3.61 -10.77
N LEU A 4 -2.47 -3.65 -12.03
CA LEU A 4 -2.58 -4.89 -12.79
C LEU A 4 -1.18 -5.48 -13.09
N CYS A 5 -0.23 -4.62 -13.47
CA CYS A 5 1.17 -5.00 -13.69
C CYS A 5 1.82 -5.53 -12.40
N SER A 6 1.60 -4.86 -11.27
CA SER A 6 2.04 -5.32 -9.96
C SER A 6 1.44 -6.67 -9.57
N ALA A 7 0.15 -6.89 -9.82
CA ALA A 7 -0.52 -8.16 -9.50
C ALA A 7 0.06 -9.34 -10.32
N ILE A 8 0.35 -9.13 -11.61
CA ILE A 8 1.02 -10.13 -12.46
C ILE A 8 2.42 -10.45 -11.91
N LEU A 9 3.22 -9.44 -11.59
CA LEU A 9 4.57 -9.65 -11.05
C LEU A 9 4.57 -10.38 -9.70
N ASN A 10 3.62 -10.05 -8.80
CA ASN A 10 3.45 -10.74 -7.53
C ASN A 10 3.07 -12.22 -7.73
N SER A 11 2.18 -12.52 -8.68
CA SER A 11 1.80 -13.90 -9.00
C SER A 11 2.97 -14.75 -9.53
N TYR A 12 4.02 -14.12 -10.05
CA TYR A 12 5.24 -14.77 -10.56
C TYR A 12 6.42 -14.67 -9.57
N GLY A 13 6.16 -14.35 -8.30
CA GLY A 13 7.19 -14.33 -7.25
C GLY A 13 8.15 -13.13 -7.30
N LYS A 14 7.86 -12.12 -8.13
CA LYS A 14 8.70 -10.93 -8.33
C LYS A 14 8.28 -9.79 -7.39
N PHE A 15 8.24 -10.04 -6.08
CA PHE A 15 7.69 -9.11 -5.07
C PHE A 15 8.50 -7.82 -4.89
N ALA A 16 9.81 -7.85 -5.16
CA ALA A 16 10.69 -6.70 -4.98
C ALA A 16 10.35 -5.52 -5.92
N ILE A 17 9.88 -5.81 -7.14
CA ILE A 17 9.60 -4.77 -8.15
C ILE A 17 8.33 -3.98 -7.81
N PRO A 18 7.20 -4.62 -7.46
CA PRO A 18 6.03 -3.93 -6.91
C PRO A 18 6.33 -3.20 -5.60
N ALA A 19 7.19 -3.75 -4.73
CA ALA A 19 7.55 -3.13 -3.45
C ALA A 19 8.33 -1.81 -3.61
N ILE A 20 9.12 -1.66 -4.68
CA ILE A 20 9.85 -0.41 -4.98
C ILE A 20 8.93 0.64 -5.65
N THR A 21 7.82 0.22 -6.23
CA THR A 21 6.91 1.10 -6.98
C THR A 21 6.37 2.30 -6.16
N PRO A 22 5.99 2.15 -4.87
CA PRO A 22 5.66 3.28 -3.99
C PRO A 22 6.81 4.27 -3.79
N ALA A 23 8.06 3.81 -3.74
CA ALA A 23 9.21 4.69 -3.55
C ALA A 23 9.37 5.69 -4.71
N LEU A 24 9.01 5.31 -5.94
CA LEU A 24 9.00 6.24 -7.08
C LEU A 24 8.03 7.42 -6.90
N LEU A 25 6.91 7.22 -6.19
CA LEU A 25 6.00 8.32 -5.86
C LEU A 25 6.67 9.30 -4.89
N ASN A 26 7.31 8.78 -3.85
CA ASN A 26 7.97 9.60 -2.85
C ASN A 26 9.13 10.39 -3.46
N VAL A 27 9.95 9.75 -4.30
CA VAL A 27 11.03 10.44 -5.02
C VAL A 27 10.49 11.54 -5.92
N SER A 28 9.38 11.30 -6.62
CA SER A 28 8.75 12.33 -7.47
C SER A 28 8.17 13.48 -6.64
N LEU A 29 7.53 13.18 -5.50
CA LEU A 29 7.00 14.19 -4.58
C LEU A 29 8.11 15.07 -4.01
N ILE A 30 9.19 14.46 -3.53
CA ILE A 30 10.36 15.18 -3.00
C ILE A 30 11.00 16.01 -4.12
N GLY A 31 11.23 15.42 -5.30
CA GLY A 31 11.86 16.09 -6.44
C GLY A 31 11.06 17.30 -6.92
N CYS A 32 9.75 17.14 -7.12
CA CYS A 32 8.88 18.27 -7.51
C CYS A 32 8.71 19.28 -6.37
N SER A 33 8.74 18.86 -5.10
CA SER A 33 8.71 19.78 -3.97
C SER A 33 9.93 20.70 -3.96
N PHE A 34 11.14 20.17 -4.17
CA PHE A 34 12.35 21.01 -4.24
C PHE A 34 12.47 21.81 -5.54
N LEU A 35 12.02 21.27 -6.68
CA LEU A 35 12.29 21.84 -8.00
C LEU A 35 11.14 22.66 -8.59
N LEU A 36 9.88 22.37 -8.26
CA LEU A 36 8.71 23.03 -8.87
C LEU A 36 8.02 24.00 -7.91
N VAL A 37 7.95 23.70 -6.60
CA VAL A 37 7.36 24.61 -5.60
C VAL A 37 7.98 26.01 -5.61
N PRO A 38 9.32 26.19 -5.70
CA PRO A 38 9.89 27.54 -5.70
C PRO A 38 9.55 28.37 -6.95
N TYR A 39 9.05 27.74 -8.03
CA TYR A 39 8.70 28.42 -9.28
C TYR A 39 7.18 28.51 -9.52
N MET A 40 6.37 27.93 -8.64
CA MET A 40 4.91 27.88 -8.75
C MET A 40 4.27 28.82 -7.72
N ARG A 41 3.32 29.66 -8.16
CA ARG A 41 2.53 30.52 -7.27
C ARG A 41 1.66 29.72 -6.30
N GLU A 42 1.23 28.53 -6.71
CA GLU A 42 0.44 27.62 -5.89
C GLU A 42 1.20 26.29 -5.72
N PRO A 43 1.66 25.97 -4.49
CA PRO A 43 2.41 24.73 -4.19
C PRO A 43 1.63 23.45 -4.53
N GLU A 44 0.30 23.53 -4.50
CA GLU A 44 -0.61 22.41 -4.75
C GLU A 44 -0.47 21.87 -6.19
N LEU A 45 -0.23 22.77 -7.16
CA LEU A 45 -0.02 22.39 -8.56
C LEU A 45 1.29 21.62 -8.75
N ALA A 46 2.33 21.96 -8.00
CA ALA A 46 3.60 21.22 -8.04
C ALA A 46 3.43 19.77 -7.57
N LEU A 47 2.60 19.54 -6.55
CA LEU A 47 2.26 18.20 -6.06
C LEU A 47 1.40 17.42 -7.06
N ALA A 48 0.45 18.08 -7.74
CA ALA A 48 -0.33 17.45 -8.81
C ALA A 48 0.56 16.95 -9.95
N TRP A 49 1.54 17.77 -10.38
CA TRP A 49 2.56 17.37 -11.35
C TRP A 49 3.41 16.21 -10.85
N ALA A 50 3.79 16.21 -9.58
CA ALA A 50 4.54 15.12 -8.96
C ALA A 50 3.80 13.78 -9.03
N VAL A 51 2.49 13.77 -8.74
CA VAL A 51 1.66 12.56 -8.81
C VAL A 51 1.55 12.06 -10.25
N LEU A 52 1.41 12.96 -11.21
CA LEU A 52 1.36 12.63 -12.64
C LEU A 52 2.68 11.97 -13.10
N ILE A 53 3.82 12.62 -12.81
CA ILE A 53 5.16 12.14 -13.15
C ILE A 53 5.43 10.79 -12.51
N ALA A 54 5.09 10.63 -11.23
CA ALA A 54 5.17 9.34 -10.53
C ALA A 54 4.34 8.26 -11.22
N GLY A 55 3.13 8.58 -11.68
CA GLY A 55 2.27 7.65 -12.42
C GLY A 55 2.94 7.09 -13.66
N PHE A 56 3.54 7.96 -14.47
CA PHE A 56 4.31 7.55 -15.64
C PHE A 56 5.57 6.79 -15.27
N ALA A 57 6.35 7.28 -14.31
CA ALA A 57 7.59 6.64 -13.86
C ALA A 57 7.33 5.20 -13.35
N LYS A 58 6.26 5.00 -12.57
CA LYS A 58 5.82 3.67 -12.11
C LYS A 58 5.49 2.74 -13.28
N LEU A 59 4.78 3.23 -14.29
CA LEU A 59 4.41 2.45 -15.46
C LEU A 59 5.65 2.04 -16.28
N PHE A 60 6.54 3.00 -16.57
CA PHE A 60 7.76 2.75 -17.33
C PHE A 60 8.75 1.85 -16.58
N PHE A 61 8.84 1.99 -15.26
CA PHE A 61 9.70 1.12 -14.44
C PHE A 61 9.23 -0.34 -14.45
N GLN A 62 7.91 -0.59 -14.42
CA GLN A 62 7.36 -1.95 -14.41
C GLN A 62 7.39 -2.64 -15.78
N LEU A 63 7.28 -1.87 -16.87
CA LEU A 63 7.25 -2.35 -18.25
C LEU A 63 8.41 -3.31 -18.66
N PRO A 64 9.69 -2.99 -18.43
CA PRO A 64 10.80 -3.87 -18.82
C PRO A 64 10.82 -5.18 -18.04
N PHE A 65 10.39 -5.17 -16.77
CA PHE A 65 10.29 -6.40 -15.98
C PHE A 65 9.16 -7.32 -16.48
N LEU A 66 8.07 -6.73 -16.97
CA LEU A 66 6.99 -7.46 -17.62
C LEU A 66 7.37 -8.00 -19.00
N GLN A 67 8.20 -7.28 -19.75
CA GLN A 67 8.78 -7.78 -21.01
C GLN A 67 9.67 -9.01 -20.78
N ARG A 68 10.50 -9.00 -19.73
CA ARG A 68 11.37 -10.14 -19.40
C ARG A 68 10.61 -11.43 -19.06
N ILE A 69 9.37 -11.33 -18.62
CA ILE A 69 8.50 -12.48 -18.34
C ILE A 69 7.53 -12.79 -19.50
N ASN A 70 7.67 -12.13 -20.67
CA ASN A 70 6.81 -12.27 -21.86
C ASN A 70 5.30 -12.07 -21.60
N LEU A 71 4.91 -11.49 -20.47
CA LEU A 71 3.53 -11.30 -20.04
C LEU A 71 3.09 -9.84 -20.14
N LEU A 72 3.55 -9.14 -21.17
CA LEU A 72 3.02 -7.82 -21.49
C LEU A 72 1.49 -7.91 -21.59
N PRO A 73 0.72 -7.18 -20.75
CA PRO A 73 -0.72 -7.17 -20.82
C PRO A 73 -1.12 -6.54 -22.15
N LYS A 74 -1.32 -7.38 -23.16
CA LYS A 74 -1.91 -6.98 -24.44
C LYS A 74 -3.41 -6.87 -24.18
N PRO A 75 -4.02 -5.66 -24.21
CA PRO A 75 -5.44 -5.51 -24.01
C PRO A 75 -6.19 -6.20 -25.16
N LYS A 76 -6.53 -7.47 -24.99
CA LYS A 76 -7.39 -8.23 -25.89
C LYS A 76 -8.80 -8.20 -25.33
N ARG A 77 -9.73 -7.61 -26.07
CA ARG A 77 -11.13 -7.49 -25.70
C ARG A 77 -11.87 -8.80 -26.01
N ASN A 78 -11.65 -9.84 -25.20
CA ASN A 78 -12.43 -11.07 -25.28
C ASN A 78 -13.42 -11.14 -24.12
N LYS A 79 -14.70 -10.83 -24.40
CA LYS A 79 -15.78 -10.77 -23.40
C LYS A 79 -16.25 -12.16 -22.93
N SER A 80 -15.89 -13.24 -23.63
CA SER A 80 -16.38 -14.60 -23.37
C SER A 80 -15.37 -15.49 -22.65
N HIS A 81 -14.31 -14.93 -22.08
CA HIS A 81 -13.32 -15.71 -21.35
C HIS A 81 -13.85 -16.05 -19.94
N GLU A 82 -13.88 -17.32 -19.54
CA GLU A 82 -14.38 -17.76 -18.23
C GLU A 82 -13.72 -17.01 -17.05
N GLY A 83 -12.44 -16.65 -17.20
CA GLY A 83 -11.70 -15.84 -16.24
C GLY A 83 -12.33 -14.44 -15.99
N VAL A 84 -12.97 -13.82 -17.00
CA VAL A 84 -13.62 -12.50 -16.84
C VAL A 84 -14.88 -12.62 -15.98
N ALA A 85 -15.67 -13.69 -16.15
CA ALA A 85 -16.85 -13.95 -15.33
C ALA A 85 -16.47 -14.25 -13.88
N ARG A 86 -15.41 -15.04 -13.67
CA ARG A 86 -14.89 -15.35 -12.34
C ARG A 86 -14.35 -14.11 -11.63
N ILE A 87 -13.57 -13.27 -12.33
CA ILE A 87 -13.09 -11.99 -11.80
C ILE A 87 -14.27 -11.08 -11.45
N LYS A 88 -15.29 -10.98 -12.30
CA LYS A 88 -16.47 -10.14 -12.03
C LYS A 88 -17.21 -10.57 -10.76
N ASN A 89 -17.42 -11.87 -10.57
CA ASN A 89 -18.09 -12.41 -9.38
C ASN A 89 -17.30 -12.18 -8.09
N LEU A 90 -15.97 -12.16 -8.15
CA LEU A 90 -15.09 -11.87 -7.01
C LEU A 90 -14.94 -10.35 -6.76
N MET A 91 -14.90 -9.54 -7.82
CA MET A 91 -14.78 -8.09 -7.72
C MET A 91 -16.05 -7.44 -7.20
N LEU A 92 -17.24 -7.95 -7.51
CA LEU A 92 -18.50 -7.37 -7.05
C LEU A 92 -18.59 -7.25 -5.52
N PRO A 93 -18.38 -8.31 -4.72
CA PRO A 93 -18.40 -8.22 -3.26
C PRO A 93 -17.21 -7.42 -2.72
N ALA A 94 -16.02 -7.54 -3.33
CA ALA A 94 -14.85 -6.78 -2.92
C ALA A 94 -15.07 -5.26 -3.09
N LEU A 95 -15.63 -4.83 -4.22
CA LEU A 95 -15.97 -3.43 -4.48
C LEU A 95 -17.01 -2.91 -3.49
N PHE A 96 -18.00 -3.72 -3.13
CA PHE A 96 -18.95 -3.36 -2.06
C PHE A 96 -18.26 -3.14 -0.72
N GLY A 97 -17.32 -4.01 -0.33
CA GLY A 97 -16.52 -3.84 0.88
C GLY A 97 -15.67 -2.56 0.85
N VAL A 98 -15.02 -2.26 -0.27
CA VAL A 98 -14.24 -1.02 -0.44
C VAL A 98 -15.15 0.22 -0.41
N SER A 99 -16.36 0.16 -0.97
CA SER A 99 -17.31 1.29 -0.92
C SER A 99 -17.69 1.67 0.51
N VAL A 100 -17.84 0.71 1.42
CA VAL A 100 -18.11 1.00 2.84
C VAL A 100 -16.96 1.79 3.46
N THR A 101 -15.70 1.41 3.17
CA THR A 101 -14.53 2.16 3.65
C THR A 101 -14.43 3.56 3.07
N GLN A 102 -14.82 3.76 1.80
CA GLN A 102 -14.88 5.11 1.22
C GLN A 102 -15.99 5.97 1.83
N ILE A 103 -17.14 5.38 2.16
CA ILE A 103 -18.21 6.09 2.89
C ILE A 103 -17.71 6.52 4.27
N ASN A 104 -16.96 5.66 4.96
CA ASN A 104 -16.38 5.99 6.27
C ASN A 104 -15.41 7.19 6.17
N LEU A 105 -14.47 7.15 5.22
CA LEU A 105 -13.56 8.27 4.97
C LEU A 105 -14.30 9.56 4.57
N MET A 106 -15.36 9.45 3.76
CA MET A 106 -16.16 10.61 3.36
C MET A 106 -16.89 11.21 4.57
N LEU A 107 -17.41 10.38 5.48
CA LEU A 107 -17.99 10.81 6.75
C LEU A 107 -16.93 11.45 7.66
N ASP A 108 -15.75 10.87 7.77
CA ASP A 108 -14.64 11.42 8.56
C ASP A 108 -14.23 12.80 8.04
N VAL A 109 -14.10 12.98 6.73
CA VAL A 109 -13.79 14.27 6.11
C VAL A 109 -14.95 15.25 6.30
N PHE A 110 -16.20 14.80 6.21
CA PHE A 110 -17.37 15.64 6.44
C PHE A 110 -17.43 16.14 7.89
N ILE A 111 -17.24 15.26 8.87
CA ILE A 111 -17.17 15.61 10.30
C ILE A 111 -15.97 16.51 10.56
N ALA A 112 -14.79 16.21 10.00
CA ALA A 112 -13.60 17.03 10.14
C ALA A 112 -13.74 18.42 9.48
N SER A 113 -14.55 18.55 8.43
CA SER A 113 -14.86 19.85 7.80
C SER A 113 -15.80 20.72 8.64
N LEU A 114 -16.53 20.13 9.58
CA LEU A 114 -17.33 20.83 10.58
C LEU A 114 -16.49 21.25 11.81
N LEU A 115 -15.26 20.75 11.93
CA LEU A 115 -14.25 21.15 12.91
C LEU A 115 -13.31 22.20 12.29
N THR A 116 -12.64 23.00 13.11
CA THR A 116 -11.79 24.14 12.71
C THR A 116 -10.76 23.77 11.62
N THR A 117 -10.54 24.70 10.68
CA THR A 117 -9.66 24.58 9.50
C THR A 117 -8.27 24.04 9.84
N GLY A 118 -7.87 22.94 9.19
CA GLY A 118 -6.54 22.32 9.35
C GLY A 118 -6.57 20.87 9.86
N SER A 119 -7.67 20.43 10.49
CA SER A 119 -7.81 19.09 11.10
C SER A 119 -7.55 17.94 10.14
N VAL A 120 -7.95 18.07 8.87
CA VAL A 120 -7.71 17.06 7.80
C VAL A 120 -6.21 16.89 7.51
N SER A 121 -5.42 17.96 7.55
CA SER A 121 -3.97 17.89 7.34
C SER A 121 -3.26 17.23 8.52
N TRP A 122 -3.68 17.49 9.76
CA TRP A 122 -3.14 16.82 10.96
C TRP A 122 -3.48 15.33 10.97
N LEU A 123 -4.71 14.97 10.59
CA LEU A 123 -5.14 13.57 10.49
C LEU A 123 -4.35 12.84 9.40
N TYR A 124 -4.11 13.47 8.24
CA TYR A 124 -3.29 12.91 7.18
C TYR A 124 -1.81 12.76 7.58
N TYR A 125 -1.24 13.70 8.32
CA TYR A 125 0.14 13.59 8.85
C TYR A 125 0.27 12.50 9.91
N SER A 126 -0.72 12.38 10.81
CA SER A 126 -0.77 11.31 11.81
C SER A 126 -0.91 9.93 11.17
N ASP A 127 -1.74 9.81 10.13
CA ASP A 127 -1.91 8.55 9.39
C ASP A 127 -0.61 8.14 8.67
N ARG A 128 0.13 9.09 8.09
CA ARG A 128 1.45 8.85 7.49
C ARG A 128 2.52 8.45 8.51
N LEU A 129 2.48 9.04 9.71
CA LEU A 129 3.34 8.66 10.82
C LEU A 129 3.04 7.25 11.34
N MET A 130 1.77 6.83 11.33
CA MET A 130 1.38 5.45 11.67
C MET A 130 1.72 4.44 10.56
N GLU A 131 1.60 4.83 9.29
CA GLU A 131 1.97 3.98 8.14
C GLU A 131 3.47 3.66 8.11
N LEU A 132 4.34 4.51 8.67
CA LEU A 132 5.79 4.30 8.67
C LEU A 132 6.19 3.05 9.50
N PRO A 133 5.88 2.95 10.81
CA PRO A 133 6.19 1.78 11.62
C PRO A 133 5.47 0.53 11.12
N LEU A 134 4.20 0.68 10.74
CA LEU A 134 3.36 -0.44 10.31
C LEU A 134 3.82 -0.98 8.95
N GLY A 135 4.25 -0.08 8.06
CA GLY A 135 4.82 -0.40 6.75
C GLY A 135 6.21 -1.04 6.86
N THR A 136 7.12 -0.52 7.69
CA THR A 136 8.48 -1.07 7.78
C THR A 136 8.53 -2.36 8.57
N PHE A 137 7.80 -2.47 9.68
CA PHE A 137 7.86 -3.65 10.54
C PHE A 137 6.73 -4.64 10.25
N GLY A 138 5.49 -4.17 10.13
CA GLY A 138 4.33 -5.04 9.89
C GLY A 138 4.39 -5.77 8.55
N ILE A 139 4.69 -5.05 7.46
CA ILE A 139 4.80 -5.67 6.12
C ILE A 139 6.03 -6.58 6.04
N ALA A 140 7.17 -6.19 6.62
CA ALA A 140 8.38 -7.02 6.62
C ALA A 140 8.16 -8.35 7.37
N ILE A 141 7.50 -8.31 8.52
CA ILE A 141 7.13 -9.51 9.28
C ILE A 141 6.13 -10.34 8.48
N ALA A 142 5.10 -9.74 7.89
CA ALA A 142 4.12 -10.45 7.09
C ALA A 142 4.78 -11.17 5.89
N ILE A 143 5.70 -10.52 5.16
CA ILE A 143 6.42 -11.14 4.03
C ILE A 143 7.25 -12.36 4.45
N VAL A 144 7.84 -12.35 5.65
CA VAL A 144 8.67 -13.46 6.14
C VAL A 144 7.82 -14.58 6.75
N VAL A 145 6.73 -14.22 7.43
CA VAL A 145 5.90 -15.17 8.19
C VAL A 145 4.87 -15.86 7.29
N LEU A 146 4.27 -15.18 6.30
CA LEU A 146 3.25 -15.78 5.41
C LEU A 146 3.75 -17.03 4.68
N PRO A 147 4.93 -17.01 4.01
CA PRO A 147 5.43 -18.17 3.27
C PRO A 147 5.75 -19.33 4.20
N SER A 148 6.27 -19.05 5.40
CA SER A 148 6.57 -20.06 6.42
C SER A 148 5.29 -20.72 6.95
N LEU A 149 4.25 -19.94 7.24
CA LEU A 149 2.95 -20.46 7.66
C LEU A 149 2.26 -21.27 6.54
N SER A 150 2.29 -20.80 5.29
CA SER A 150 1.72 -21.54 4.15
C SER A 150 2.43 -22.87 3.91
N ARG A 151 3.75 -22.93 4.09
CA ARG A 151 4.52 -24.17 3.95
C ARG A 151 4.23 -25.16 5.08
N LYS A 152 4.25 -24.69 6.33
CA LYS A 152 4.01 -25.53 7.52
C LYS A 152 2.56 -26.03 7.62
N HIS A 153 1.59 -25.25 7.14
CA HIS A 153 0.20 -25.69 7.01
C HIS A 153 0.03 -26.76 5.92
N ALA A 154 0.75 -26.65 4.81
CA ALA A 154 0.74 -27.66 3.75
C ALA A 154 1.42 -28.98 4.18
N GLU A 155 2.35 -28.94 5.13
CA GLU A 155 3.04 -30.11 5.70
C GLU A 155 2.28 -30.76 6.87
N ALA A 156 1.09 -30.27 7.22
CA ALA A 156 0.23 -30.77 8.31
C ALA A 156 0.90 -30.81 9.71
N SER A 157 2.01 -30.08 9.91
CA SER A 157 2.69 -29.95 11.20
C SER A 157 2.03 -28.87 12.05
N THR A 158 0.96 -29.23 12.75
CA THR A 158 0.20 -28.35 13.64
C THR A 158 1.06 -27.75 14.77
N ALA A 159 2.06 -28.50 15.26
CA ALA A 159 2.97 -28.04 16.30
C ALA A 159 3.89 -26.90 15.83
N GLU A 160 4.52 -27.05 14.66
CA GLU A 160 5.42 -26.02 14.12
C GLU A 160 4.65 -24.79 13.62
N PHE A 161 3.41 -24.96 13.17
CA PHE A 161 2.53 -23.85 12.83
C PHE A 161 2.22 -22.98 14.07
N ALA A 162 1.86 -23.61 15.19
CA ALA A 162 1.58 -22.92 16.45
C ALA A 162 2.82 -22.18 16.99
N GLU A 163 4.01 -22.80 16.91
CA GLU A 163 5.26 -22.17 17.33
C GLU A 163 5.64 -20.96 16.47
N THR A 164 5.43 -21.06 15.15
CA THR A 164 5.67 -19.94 14.22
C THR A 164 4.68 -18.79 14.46
N LEU A 165 3.44 -19.11 14.82
CA LEU A 165 2.42 -18.14 15.17
C LEU A 165 2.76 -17.43 16.49
N ASP A 166 3.15 -18.18 17.53
CA ASP A 166 3.56 -17.61 18.82
C ASP A 166 4.78 -16.70 18.68
N TRP A 167 5.76 -17.12 17.87
CA TRP A 167 6.93 -16.31 17.54
C TRP A 167 6.54 -15.00 16.84
N ALA A 168 5.67 -15.07 15.82
CA ALA A 168 5.19 -13.88 15.11
C ALA A 168 4.42 -12.94 16.04
N PHE A 169 3.57 -13.48 16.91
CA PHE A 169 2.77 -12.70 17.86
C PHE A 169 3.66 -11.99 18.88
N ARG A 170 4.66 -12.67 19.43
CA ARG A 170 5.67 -12.06 20.33
C ARG A 170 6.41 -10.92 19.64
N LEU A 171 6.79 -11.11 18.38
CA LEU A 171 7.57 -10.12 17.63
C LEU A 171 6.73 -8.87 17.32
N VAL A 172 5.44 -9.05 16.98
CA VAL A 172 4.49 -7.93 16.84
C VAL A 172 4.32 -7.19 18.17
N CYS A 173 4.09 -7.90 19.28
CA CYS A 173 3.95 -7.28 20.60
C CYS A 173 5.22 -6.52 21.03
N LEU A 174 6.40 -7.08 20.76
CA LEU A 174 7.69 -6.49 21.09
C LEU A 174 7.94 -5.17 20.35
N ILE A 175 7.32 -4.96 19.19
CA ILE A 175 7.44 -3.72 18.41
C ILE A 175 6.27 -2.77 18.71
N ALA A 176 5.04 -3.30 18.78
CA ALA A 176 3.82 -2.51 18.93
C ALA A 176 3.72 -1.84 20.30
N ILE A 177 4.11 -2.52 21.38
CA ILE A 177 4.06 -1.97 22.75
C ILE A 177 4.98 -0.76 22.92
N PRO A 178 6.29 -0.82 22.61
CA PRO A 178 7.16 0.34 22.73
C PRO A 178 6.82 1.44 21.71
N ALA A 179 6.36 1.11 20.50
CA ALA A 179 5.91 2.11 19.53
C ALA A 179 4.67 2.89 20.02
N SER A 180 3.71 2.19 20.62
CA SER A 180 2.52 2.79 21.24
C SER A 180 2.88 3.70 22.42
N LEU A 181 3.77 3.24 23.30
CA LEU A 181 4.29 4.04 24.42
C LEU A 181 5.05 5.28 23.95
N ALA A 182 5.89 5.15 22.91
CA ALA A 182 6.61 6.27 22.33
C ALA A 182 5.66 7.32 21.73
N LEU A 183 4.62 6.89 21.02
CA LEU A 183 3.59 7.78 20.48
C LEU A 183 2.80 8.48 21.59
N MET A 184 2.43 7.78 22.66
CA MET A 184 1.77 8.39 23.83
C MET A 184 2.65 9.45 24.51
N LEU A 185 3.94 9.18 24.69
CA LEU A 185 4.88 10.13 25.30
C LEU A 185 5.05 11.39 24.44
N ILE A 186 5.15 11.24 23.11
CA ILE A 186 5.21 12.37 22.18
C ILE A 186 3.92 13.19 22.23
N LEU A 187 2.76 12.53 22.29
CA LEU A 187 1.46 13.19 22.38
C LEU A 187 1.27 13.94 23.72
N SER A 188 1.89 13.48 24.81
CA SER A 188 1.79 14.13 26.12
C SER A 188 2.63 15.41 26.27
N HIS A 189 3.51 15.68 25.29
CA HIS A 189 4.41 16.85 25.28
C HIS A 189 3.99 17.97 24.32
N TYR A 190 2.77 17.90 23.77
CA TYR A 190 2.11 18.94 22.95
C TYR A 190 0.76 19.30 23.54
#